data_AF-A0A9X4EAS3-F1
#
_entry.id   AF-A0A9X4EAS3-F1
#
_cell.length_a   1.000
_cell.length_b   1.000
_cell.length_c   1.000
_cell.angle_alpha   90.00
_cell.angle_beta   90.00
_cell.angle_gamma   90.00
#
_symmetry.space_group_name_H-M   'P 1'
#
loop_
_entity.id
_entity.type
_entity.pdbx_description
1 polymer ?
#
loop_
_entity_poly.entity_id
_entity_poly.type
_entity_poly.pdbx_seq_one_letter_code
_entity_poly.pdbx_strand_id
1 'polypeptide(L)'
;MQNKPDTKWYYCIGQERFGPFSEADFVREILDDKIQDETLIWYHGAAGWIKLSDSPIAAMITTIRSRVSPPPISSSKEDRENIKASDEINEPIISNYWKKKFDSVEKMPRDGAGKPTINREGKWNSNIKNFSVASFWGFMFGPLYYIKLKMYHKAAFIISIWIIIQSIQQFIESISGVPLTGKFEYFLLIVIPMYCCFYVNIDYYRFIKYKENLWDWFPKILTPTQSVASVFLVSIILAIAVFQNFDSADDILNDVSGVWRGDDGTIASIDLISKKTISIGNSTVYCSLKNSDTVSGVAVLVCNHGKNSENILVTISKRQVKSGFTIAISINDSGEVQYSYVRPL
;
A
#
# COMPACT_ATOMS: atom_id res chain seq x y z
N MET A 1 0.27 11.93 43.77
CA MET A 1 1.29 11.94 42.70
C MET A 1 1.85 13.36 42.64
N GLN A 2 3.08 13.58 43.12
CA GLN A 2 3.71 14.91 43.07
C GLN A 2 4.12 15.20 41.62
N ASN A 3 3.64 16.31 41.06
CA ASN A 3 4.05 16.82 39.75
C ASN A 3 5.55 17.17 39.82
N LYS A 4 6.41 16.29 39.28
CA LYS A 4 7.81 16.62 39.01
C LYS A 4 7.78 17.76 37.98
N PRO A 5 8.44 18.90 38.22
CA PRO A 5 8.47 19.99 37.23
C PRO A 5 9.00 19.46 35.90
N ASP A 6 8.51 20.02 34.80
CA ASP A 6 8.89 19.67 33.43
C ASP A 6 10.38 20.01 33.22
N THR A 7 11.27 19.11 33.63
CA THR A 7 12.71 19.30 33.56
C THR A 7 13.11 19.30 32.09
N LYS A 8 13.51 20.47 31.60
CA LYS A 8 14.02 20.66 30.24
C LYS A 8 15.51 20.32 30.19
N TRP A 9 15.88 19.54 29.18
CA TRP A 9 17.25 19.08 28.94
C TRP A 9 17.81 19.69 27.65
N TYR A 10 19.12 19.93 27.64
CA TYR A 10 19.87 20.45 26.51
C TYR A 10 21.22 19.73 26.40
N TYR A 11 21.78 19.67 25.20
CA TYR A 11 23.14 19.18 24.97
C TYR A 11 23.88 20.05 23.94
N CYS A 12 25.21 19.97 23.93
CA CYS A 12 26.07 20.70 23.01
C CYS A 12 26.96 19.75 22.20
N ILE A 13 27.02 19.96 20.89
CA ILE A 13 28.00 19.32 19.99
C ILE A 13 28.80 20.44 19.34
N GLY A 14 30.11 20.50 19.62
CA GLY A 14 30.94 21.62 19.21
C GLY A 14 30.49 22.92 19.90
N GLN A 15 30.08 23.93 19.12
CA GLN A 15 29.58 25.22 19.64
C GLN A 15 28.04 25.35 19.54
N GLU A 16 27.35 24.35 19.00
CA GLU A 16 25.90 24.40 18.83
C GLU A 16 25.16 23.76 19.99
N ARG A 17 24.07 24.42 20.43
CA ARG A 17 23.21 23.98 21.54
C ARG A 17 21.89 23.44 21.01
N PHE A 18 21.53 22.23 21.42
CA PHE A 18 20.29 21.54 21.05
C PHE A 18 19.35 21.41 22.26
N GLY A 19 18.06 21.68 22.05
CA GLY A 19 17.00 21.61 23.07
C GLY A 19 16.07 22.83 23.03
N PRO A 20 15.07 22.91 23.93
CA PRO A 20 14.81 22.02 25.07
C PRO A 20 14.18 20.67 24.67
N PHE A 21 14.60 19.61 25.36
CA PHE A 21 14.00 18.28 25.28
C PHE A 21 13.30 17.90 26.59
N SER A 22 12.29 17.03 26.48
CA SER A 22 11.75 16.30 27.63
C SER A 22 12.76 15.25 28.12
N GLU A 23 12.65 14.77 29.37
CA GLU A 23 13.53 13.69 29.88
C GLU A 23 13.46 12.43 29.01
N ALA A 24 12.26 12.09 28.51
CA ALA A 24 12.04 10.92 27.65
C ALA A 24 12.70 11.08 26.26
N ASP A 25 12.57 12.25 25.64
CA ASP A 25 13.18 12.52 24.33
C ASP A 25 14.70 12.66 24.46
N PHE A 26 15.18 13.25 25.55
CA PHE A 26 16.61 13.33 25.84
C PHE A 26 17.24 11.94 26.00
N VAL A 27 16.59 11.02 26.70
CA VAL A 27 17.05 9.62 26.80
C VAL A 27 17.05 8.93 25.44
N ARG A 28 16.09 9.22 24.54
CA ARG A 28 16.11 8.69 23.17
C ARG A 28 17.33 9.18 22.39
N GLU A 29 17.67 10.46 22.48
CA GLU A 29 18.86 11.01 21.81
C GLU A 29 20.17 10.37 22.33
N ILE A 30 20.21 9.95 23.60
CA ILE A 30 21.32 9.18 24.19
C ILE A 30 21.36 7.74 23.68
N LEU A 31 20.19 7.10 23.54
CA LEU A 31 20.07 5.73 23.01
C LEU A 31 20.35 5.66 21.50
N ASP A 32 20.13 6.76 20.78
CA ASP A 32 20.46 6.92 19.36
C ASP A 32 21.93 7.31 19.12
N ASP A 33 22.78 7.26 20.16
CA ASP A 33 24.22 7.59 20.15
C ASP A 33 24.56 9.02 19.69
N LYS A 34 23.57 9.93 19.68
CA LYS A 34 23.79 11.35 19.37
C LYS A 34 24.40 12.11 20.54
N ILE A 35 24.14 11.65 21.77
CA ILE A 35 24.71 12.17 23.01
C ILE A 35 25.61 11.07 23.59
N GLN A 36 26.91 11.33 23.61
CA GLN A 36 27.94 10.41 24.09
C GLN A 36 28.38 10.81 25.51
N ASP A 37 29.17 9.97 26.15
CA ASP A 37 29.58 10.14 27.55
C ASP A 37 30.32 11.48 27.78
N GLU A 38 31.08 11.95 26.78
CA GLU A 38 31.81 13.24 26.79
C GLU A 38 30.96 14.45 26.37
N THR A 39 29.72 14.24 25.91
CA THR A 39 28.85 15.33 25.47
C THR A 39 28.46 16.19 26.67
N LEU A 40 28.61 17.52 26.50
CA LEU A 40 28.18 18.48 27.50
C LEU A 40 26.66 18.61 27.49
N ILE A 41 26.05 18.42 28.64
CA ILE A 41 24.62 18.48 28.87
C ILE A 41 24.28 19.52 29.94
N TRP A 42 23.07 20.07 29.85
CA TRP A 42 22.52 20.97 30.86
C TRP A 42 21.05 20.64 31.10
N TYR A 43 20.63 20.70 32.36
CA TYR A 43 19.24 20.50 32.75
C TYR A 43 18.83 21.55 33.77
N HIS A 44 17.52 21.76 33.88
CA HIS A 44 16.99 22.72 34.84
C HIS A 44 17.38 22.34 36.28
N GLY A 45 18.17 23.20 36.93
CA GLY A 45 18.74 22.95 38.26
C GLY A 45 20.25 22.60 38.26
N ALA A 46 20.87 22.42 37.09
CA ALA A 46 22.32 22.22 36.99
C ALA A 46 23.08 23.54 37.20
N ALA A 47 24.18 23.50 37.97
CA ALA A 47 25.06 24.65 38.20
C ALA A 47 25.81 25.11 36.93
N GLY A 48 25.89 24.26 35.91
CA GLY A 48 26.57 24.52 34.65
C GLY A 48 26.45 23.35 33.69
N TRP A 49 27.11 23.44 32.54
CA TRP A 49 27.23 22.31 31.61
C TRP A 49 28.11 21.24 32.23
N ILE A 50 27.61 20.01 32.28
CA ILE A 50 28.33 18.85 32.81
C ILE A 50 28.43 17.78 31.73
N LYS A 51 29.43 16.91 31.81
CA LYS A 51 29.47 15.76 30.89
C LYS A 51 28.35 14.79 31.21
N LEU A 52 27.87 14.07 30.21
CA LEU A 52 26.85 13.04 30.41
C LEU A 52 27.32 12.00 31.44
N SER A 53 28.59 11.60 31.38
CA SER A 53 29.20 10.66 32.33
C SER A 53 29.13 11.11 33.80
N ASP A 54 29.17 12.42 34.04
CA ASP A 54 29.17 13.03 35.38
C ASP A 54 27.74 13.40 35.85
N SER A 55 26.72 13.06 35.06
CA SER A 55 25.34 13.45 35.32
C SER A 55 24.58 12.44 36.21
N PRO A 56 23.55 12.89 36.95
CA PRO A 56 22.72 11.98 37.75
C PRO A 56 22.00 10.90 36.92
N ILE A 57 21.78 11.15 35.62
CA ILE A 57 21.12 10.21 34.72
C ILE A 57 22.09 9.17 34.13
N ALA A 58 23.42 9.36 34.31
CA ALA A 58 24.45 8.42 33.84
C ALA A 58 24.21 7.00 34.34
N ALA A 59 23.98 6.84 35.65
CA ALA A 59 23.72 5.53 36.26
C ALA A 59 22.45 4.85 35.72
N MET A 60 21.42 5.65 35.42
CA MET A 60 20.18 5.16 34.80
C MET A 60 20.46 4.67 33.36
N ILE A 61 21.24 5.43 32.59
CA ILE A 61 21.63 5.07 31.22
C ILE A 61 22.50 3.81 31.22
N THR A 62 23.47 3.69 32.12
CA THR A 62 24.31 2.48 32.25
C THR A 62 23.43 1.26 32.53
N THR A 63 22.43 1.38 33.40
CA THR A 63 21.47 0.31 33.73
C THR A 63 20.59 -0.07 32.53
N ILE A 64 20.19 0.92 31.71
CA ILE A 64 19.42 0.66 30.49
C ILE A 64 20.30 -0.01 29.43
N ARG A 65 21.51 0.50 29.20
CA ARG A 65 22.49 -0.08 28.26
C ARG A 65 22.87 -1.52 28.65
N SER A 66 23.06 -1.81 29.95
CA SER A 66 23.40 -3.14 30.45
C SER A 66 22.26 -4.16 30.32
N ARG A 67 21.00 -3.70 30.25
CA ARG A 67 19.84 -4.58 29.98
C ARG A 67 19.68 -4.92 28.50
N VAL A 68 20.36 -4.20 27.60
CA VAL A 68 20.15 -4.25 26.14
C VAL A 68 21.35 -4.85 25.38
N SER A 69 22.41 -5.36 26.04
CA SER A 69 23.58 -5.91 25.32
C SER A 69 24.19 -7.20 25.91
N PRO A 70 24.59 -8.20 25.06
CA PRO A 70 25.40 -9.37 25.43
C PRO A 70 26.90 -9.03 25.66
N PRO A 71 27.75 -9.99 26.11
CA PRO A 71 29.06 -9.71 26.73
C PRO A 71 30.16 -9.24 25.76
N PRO A 72 31.25 -8.62 26.29
CA PRO A 72 32.22 -7.84 25.52
C PRO A 72 33.36 -8.69 24.92
N ILE A 73 33.84 -8.31 23.73
CA ILE A 73 35.13 -8.74 23.16
C ILE A 73 36.08 -7.53 23.20
N SER A 74 37.28 -7.74 23.73
CA SER A 74 38.33 -6.74 23.94
C SER A 74 38.87 -6.16 22.63
N SER A 75 38.95 -4.82 22.53
CA SER A 75 39.62 -4.10 21.44
C SER A 75 41.12 -3.94 21.70
N SER A 76 41.98 -4.32 20.75
CA SER A 76 43.42 -4.03 20.78
C SER A 76 43.84 -3.07 19.66
N LYS A 77 44.27 -1.87 20.07
CA LYS A 77 45.35 -0.98 19.57
C LYS A 77 45.63 -0.73 18.07
N GLU A 78 44.92 -1.31 17.11
CA GLU A 78 45.23 -1.15 15.67
C GLU A 78 44.53 0.07 15.00
N ASP A 79 43.68 0.79 15.73
CA ASP A 79 42.84 1.86 15.17
C ASP A 79 43.55 3.22 14.94
N ARG A 80 44.86 3.34 15.23
CA ARG A 80 45.57 4.64 15.13
C ARG A 80 46.11 4.99 13.74
N GLU A 81 46.08 4.09 12.76
CA GLU A 81 46.61 4.37 11.42
C GLU A 81 45.56 4.86 10.38
N ASN A 82 44.27 4.87 10.72
CA ASN A 82 43.20 5.28 9.79
C ASN A 82 43.00 6.80 9.60
N ILE A 83 43.94 7.63 10.04
CA ILE A 83 43.87 9.11 9.89
C ILE A 83 44.11 9.57 8.43
N LYS A 84 44.34 8.67 7.47
CA LYS A 84 44.54 9.00 6.04
C LYS A 84 43.30 8.85 5.13
N ALA A 85 42.12 8.52 5.64
CA ALA A 85 40.90 8.30 4.84
C ALA A 85 39.89 9.47 4.89
N SER A 86 40.37 10.72 4.94
CA SER A 86 39.53 11.91 5.15
C SER A 86 38.75 12.42 3.92
N ASP A 87 38.54 11.58 2.88
CA ASP A 87 37.66 11.90 1.73
C ASP A 87 36.31 11.13 1.76
N GLU A 88 36.05 10.31 2.78
CA GLU A 88 34.78 9.58 2.97
C GLU A 88 33.79 10.38 3.87
N ILE A 89 33.52 11.64 3.52
CA ILE A 89 32.62 12.50 4.29
C ILE A 89 31.22 12.45 3.67
N ASN A 90 30.27 11.96 4.47
CA ASN A 90 28.81 11.81 4.25
C ASN A 90 28.29 10.41 3.90
N GLU A 91 28.86 9.34 4.46
CA GLU A 91 28.04 8.13 4.63
C GLU A 91 26.89 8.44 5.60
N PRO A 92 25.62 8.18 5.24
CA PRO A 92 24.50 8.37 6.16
C PRO A 92 24.75 7.53 7.42
N ILE A 93 24.40 8.06 8.59
CA ILE A 93 24.48 7.31 9.85
C ILE A 93 23.46 6.15 9.78
N ILE A 94 23.93 4.98 9.35
CA ILE A 94 23.12 3.77 9.21
C ILE A 94 23.12 3.06 10.57
N SER A 95 21.92 2.80 11.12
CA SER A 95 21.77 2.03 12.37
C SER A 95 22.46 0.66 12.30
N ASN A 96 22.91 0.12 13.43
CA ASN A 96 23.53 -1.23 13.49
C ASN A 96 22.62 -2.34 12.94
N TYR A 97 21.30 -2.19 13.06
CA TYR A 97 20.31 -3.09 12.45
C TYR A 97 20.50 -3.17 10.92
N TRP A 98 20.61 -2.02 10.27
CA TRP A 98 20.78 -1.92 8.82
C TRP A 98 22.17 -2.35 8.37
N LYS A 99 23.23 -2.07 9.16
CA LYS A 99 24.59 -2.58 8.88
C LYS A 99 24.59 -4.10 8.75
N LYS A 100 24.01 -4.82 9.71
CA LYS A 100 23.89 -6.29 9.66
C LYS A 100 23.13 -6.79 8.42
N LYS A 101 22.07 -6.08 8.02
CA LYS A 101 21.33 -6.40 6.79
C LYS A 101 22.16 -6.14 5.54
N PHE A 102 22.92 -5.05 5.52
CA PHE A 102 23.79 -4.67 4.41
C PHE A 102 24.94 -5.67 4.25
N ASP A 103 25.55 -6.13 5.34
CA ASP A 103 26.55 -7.22 5.31
C ASP A 103 25.99 -8.51 4.70
N SER A 104 24.70 -8.76 4.89
CA SER A 104 24.02 -9.93 4.32
C SER A 104 23.76 -9.75 2.82
N VAL A 105 23.44 -8.52 2.38
CA VAL A 105 23.24 -8.18 0.96
C VAL A 105 24.58 -8.16 0.21
N GLU A 106 25.66 -7.73 0.83
CA GLU A 106 26.99 -7.66 0.21
C GLU A 106 27.57 -9.05 -0.12
N LYS A 107 27.15 -10.08 0.61
CA LYS A 107 27.49 -11.49 0.37
C LYS A 107 26.67 -12.13 -0.77
N MET A 108 25.70 -11.42 -1.34
CA MET A 108 24.89 -11.94 -2.45
C MET A 108 25.67 -11.97 -3.76
N PRO A 109 25.26 -12.82 -4.72
CA PRO A 109 25.73 -12.75 -6.09
C PRO A 109 25.58 -11.34 -6.67
N ARG A 110 26.55 -10.93 -7.47
CA ARG A 110 26.55 -9.62 -8.14
C ARG A 110 26.08 -9.79 -9.58
N ASP A 111 25.37 -8.80 -10.10
CA ASP A 111 25.04 -8.71 -11.52
C ASP A 111 26.28 -8.31 -12.35
N GLY A 112 26.13 -8.27 -13.68
CA GLY A 112 27.22 -7.84 -14.58
C GLY A 112 27.69 -6.41 -14.36
N ALA A 113 26.94 -5.59 -13.61
CA ALA A 113 27.35 -4.24 -13.19
C ALA A 113 28.01 -4.24 -11.79
N GLY A 114 28.24 -5.41 -11.19
CA GLY A 114 28.88 -5.56 -9.89
C GLY A 114 27.97 -5.26 -8.70
N LYS A 115 26.65 -5.14 -8.89
CA LYS A 115 25.68 -4.82 -7.83
C LYS A 115 24.99 -6.08 -7.31
N PRO A 116 24.72 -6.20 -6.00
CA PRO A 116 24.02 -7.36 -5.43
C PRO A 116 22.65 -7.60 -6.09
N THR A 117 22.39 -8.81 -6.56
CA THR A 117 21.15 -9.20 -7.22
C THR A 117 20.64 -10.55 -6.73
N ILE A 118 19.32 -10.72 -6.73
CA ILE A 118 18.70 -12.04 -6.56
C ILE A 118 18.86 -12.75 -7.91
N ASN A 119 19.94 -13.53 -8.01
CA ASN A 119 20.42 -14.30 -9.17
C ASN A 119 19.43 -14.44 -10.35
N ARG A 120 19.74 -13.79 -11.49
CA ARG A 120 18.93 -13.83 -12.72
C ARG A 120 19.07 -15.17 -13.48
N GLU A 121 20.12 -15.94 -13.19
CA GLU A 121 20.50 -17.16 -13.93
C GLU A 121 19.96 -18.47 -13.31
N GLY A 122 18.90 -18.41 -12.51
CA GLY A 122 18.09 -19.58 -12.14
C GLY A 122 18.73 -20.61 -11.21
N LYS A 123 20.04 -20.53 -10.90
CA LYS A 123 20.67 -21.37 -9.87
C LYS A 123 20.39 -20.77 -8.48
N TRP A 124 19.20 -21.05 -7.96
CA TRP A 124 18.89 -20.84 -6.55
C TRP A 124 19.83 -21.72 -5.71
N ASN A 125 20.89 -21.11 -5.19
CA ASN A 125 21.77 -21.79 -4.26
C ASN A 125 21.03 -21.94 -2.93
N SER A 126 20.55 -23.15 -2.65
CA SER A 126 19.80 -23.52 -1.44
C SER A 126 20.56 -23.22 -0.14
N ASN A 127 21.87 -23.00 -0.22
CA ASN A 127 22.71 -22.63 0.91
C ASN A 127 22.63 -21.15 1.32
N ILE A 128 22.06 -20.28 0.49
CA ILE A 128 21.84 -18.89 0.88
C ILE A 128 20.54 -18.85 1.68
N LYS A 129 20.65 -18.65 3.00
CA LYS A 129 19.52 -18.38 3.91
C LYS A 129 18.87 -17.02 3.58
N ASN A 130 18.26 -16.92 2.39
CA ASN A 130 17.67 -15.71 1.80
C ASN A 130 16.54 -15.11 2.66
N PHE A 131 15.95 -15.90 3.56
CA PHE A 131 14.96 -15.39 4.51
C PHE A 131 15.53 -14.33 5.46
N SER A 132 16.85 -14.31 5.67
CA SER A 132 17.49 -13.24 6.46
C SER A 132 17.40 -11.87 5.78
N VAL A 133 17.16 -11.81 4.47
CA VAL A 133 17.05 -10.56 3.71
C VAL A 133 15.60 -10.17 3.47
N ALA A 134 14.66 -11.08 3.73
CA ALA A 134 13.25 -10.74 3.76
C ALA A 134 12.97 -9.67 4.85
N SER A 135 12.06 -8.76 4.53
CA SER A 135 11.60 -7.70 5.41
C SER A 135 10.14 -7.92 5.77
N PHE A 136 9.88 -8.29 7.03
CA PHE A 136 8.52 -8.37 7.55
C PHE A 136 7.76 -7.05 7.37
N TRP A 137 8.43 -5.92 7.58
CA TRP A 137 7.82 -4.60 7.37
C TRP A 137 7.54 -4.29 5.90
N GLY A 138 8.39 -4.78 5.00
CA GLY A 138 8.14 -4.70 3.55
C GLY A 138 6.92 -5.51 3.13
N PHE A 139 6.68 -6.66 3.76
CA PHE A 139 5.45 -7.43 3.57
C PHE A 139 4.23 -6.67 4.12
N MET A 140 4.25 -6.29 5.40
CA MET A 140 3.07 -5.71 6.06
C MET A 140 2.63 -4.36 5.48
N PHE A 141 3.58 -3.52 5.04
CA PHE A 141 3.28 -2.17 4.58
C PHE A 141 3.53 -1.96 3.07
N GLY A 142 4.04 -2.98 2.37
CA GLY A 142 4.24 -2.94 0.93
C GLY A 142 5.00 -1.68 0.46
N PRO A 143 4.49 -0.94 -0.53
CA PRO A 143 5.11 0.27 -1.04
C PRO A 143 5.25 1.41 -0.01
N LEU A 144 4.39 1.46 1.01
CA LEU A 144 4.47 2.50 2.04
C LEU A 144 5.76 2.38 2.87
N TYR A 145 6.31 1.17 2.99
CA TYR A 145 7.60 0.98 3.64
C TYR A 145 8.76 1.60 2.84
N TYR A 146 8.67 1.63 1.51
CA TYR A 146 9.66 2.33 0.67
C TYR A 146 9.65 3.85 0.91
N ILE A 147 8.47 4.44 1.14
CA ILE A 147 8.33 5.87 1.47
C ILE A 147 9.02 6.18 2.80
N LYS A 148 8.83 5.33 3.83
CA LYS A 148 9.53 5.46 5.12
C LYS A 148 11.06 5.47 4.95
N LEU A 149 11.58 4.71 4.00
CA LEU A 149 13.01 4.62 3.67
C LEU A 149 13.48 5.70 2.68
N LYS A 150 12.63 6.71 2.39
CA LYS A 150 12.90 7.81 1.45
C LYS A 150 13.15 7.36 0.00
N MET A 151 12.69 6.17 -0.37
CA MET A 151 12.76 5.64 -1.74
C MET A 151 11.50 5.97 -2.53
N TYR A 152 11.21 7.27 -2.69
CA TYR A 152 9.93 7.74 -3.24
C TYR A 152 9.67 7.26 -4.68
N HIS A 153 10.68 7.21 -5.54
CA HIS A 153 10.52 6.79 -6.94
C HIS A 153 10.10 5.33 -7.06
N LYS A 154 10.74 4.41 -6.32
CA LYS A 154 10.37 2.99 -6.28
C LYS A 154 8.97 2.82 -5.71
N ALA A 155 8.64 3.53 -4.63
CA ALA A 155 7.31 3.47 -4.01
C ALA A 155 6.21 3.90 -5.00
N ALA A 156 6.37 5.08 -5.62
CA ALA A 156 5.41 5.63 -6.58
C ALA A 156 5.23 4.68 -7.77
N PHE A 157 6.32 4.08 -8.28
CA PHE A 157 6.25 3.14 -9.38
C PHE A 157 5.51 1.84 -9.02
N ILE A 158 5.81 1.24 -7.86
CA ILE A 158 5.13 0.01 -7.42
C ILE A 158 3.63 0.28 -7.21
N ILE A 159 3.26 1.42 -6.61
CA ILE A 159 1.86 1.83 -6.46
C ILE A 159 1.22 2.02 -7.85
N SER A 160 1.91 2.66 -8.80
CA SER A 160 1.39 2.85 -10.16
C SER A 160 1.09 1.52 -10.84
N ILE A 161 2.00 0.54 -10.76
CA ILE A 161 1.76 -0.82 -11.29
C ILE A 161 0.55 -1.44 -10.61
N TRP A 162 0.47 -1.35 -9.28
CA TRP A 162 -0.66 -1.92 -8.54
C TRP A 162 -1.99 -1.35 -9.04
N ILE A 163 -2.09 -0.03 -9.14
CA ILE A 163 -3.28 0.67 -9.64
C ILE A 163 -3.61 0.24 -11.07
N ILE A 164 -2.62 0.21 -11.98
CA ILE A 164 -2.85 -0.18 -13.37
C ILE A 164 -3.36 -1.63 -13.47
N ILE A 165 -2.77 -2.57 -12.71
CA ILE A 165 -3.25 -3.96 -12.70
C ILE A 165 -4.70 -4.03 -12.21
N GLN A 166 -5.05 -3.29 -11.15
CA GLN A 166 -6.42 -3.24 -10.63
C GLN A 166 -7.40 -2.63 -11.64
N SER A 167 -7.02 -1.54 -12.30
CA SER A 167 -7.81 -0.95 -13.39
C SER A 167 -8.03 -1.91 -14.56
N ILE A 168 -7.00 -2.67 -14.96
CA ILE A 168 -7.11 -3.68 -16.01
C ILE A 168 -8.04 -4.81 -15.57
N GLN A 169 -7.93 -5.30 -14.34
CA GLN A 169 -8.82 -6.33 -13.81
C GLN A 169 -10.28 -5.86 -13.88
N GLN A 170 -10.59 -4.68 -13.33
CA GLN A 170 -11.94 -4.10 -13.36
C GLN A 170 -12.46 -3.95 -14.78
N PHE A 171 -11.61 -3.48 -15.71
CA PHE A 171 -11.96 -3.36 -17.12
C PHE A 171 -12.31 -4.72 -17.76
N ILE A 172 -11.54 -5.78 -17.45
CA ILE A 172 -11.83 -7.15 -17.93
C ILE A 172 -13.14 -7.67 -17.33
N GLU A 173 -13.38 -7.43 -16.04
CA GLU A 173 -14.65 -7.81 -15.39
C GLU A 173 -15.84 -7.14 -16.06
N SER A 174 -15.72 -5.85 -16.41
CA SER A 174 -16.74 -5.11 -17.16
C SER A 174 -17.03 -5.70 -18.53
N ILE A 175 -16.00 -5.97 -19.33
CA ILE A 175 -16.18 -6.49 -20.69
C ILE A 175 -16.68 -7.93 -20.68
N SER A 176 -16.17 -8.76 -19.77
CA SER A 176 -16.50 -10.19 -19.74
C SER A 176 -17.81 -10.49 -19.00
N GLY A 177 -18.28 -9.59 -18.12
CA GLY A 177 -19.38 -9.86 -17.19
C GLY A 177 -19.07 -10.95 -16.16
N VAL A 178 -17.82 -11.44 -16.10
CA VAL A 178 -17.39 -12.48 -15.16
C VAL A 178 -16.70 -11.81 -13.97
N PRO A 179 -17.17 -12.01 -12.73
CA PRO A 179 -16.52 -11.46 -11.56
C PRO A 179 -15.19 -12.19 -11.30
N LEU A 180 -14.06 -11.53 -11.59
CA LEU A 180 -12.72 -12.01 -11.24
C LEU A 180 -12.33 -11.64 -9.79
N THR A 181 -13.13 -10.77 -9.17
CA THR A 181 -12.96 -10.09 -7.88
C THR A 181 -12.80 -11.03 -6.68
N GLY A 182 -13.04 -12.33 -6.83
CA GLY A 182 -12.79 -13.30 -5.76
C GLY A 182 -11.33 -13.72 -5.66
N LYS A 183 -10.86 -14.57 -6.59
CA LYS A 183 -9.57 -15.28 -6.44
C LYS A 183 -8.37 -14.44 -6.86
N PHE A 184 -8.54 -13.60 -7.88
CA PHE A 184 -7.43 -12.85 -8.45
C PHE A 184 -7.06 -11.64 -7.59
N GLU A 185 -8.04 -11.02 -6.93
CA GLU A 185 -7.79 -9.91 -6.00
C GLU A 185 -6.90 -10.35 -4.81
N TYR A 186 -7.23 -11.47 -4.15
CA TYR A 186 -6.40 -12.02 -3.07
C TYR A 186 -4.98 -12.37 -3.55
N PHE A 187 -4.84 -12.85 -4.78
CA PHE A 187 -3.54 -13.14 -5.35
C PHE A 187 -2.69 -11.86 -5.48
N LEU A 188 -3.25 -10.79 -6.05
CA LEU A 188 -2.55 -9.51 -6.18
C LEU A 188 -2.23 -8.88 -4.82
N LEU A 189 -3.14 -9.01 -3.86
CA LEU A 189 -2.95 -8.54 -2.49
C LEU A 189 -1.76 -9.22 -1.81
N ILE A 190 -1.40 -10.45 -2.21
CA ILE A 190 -0.25 -11.15 -1.64
C ILE A 190 1.02 -10.89 -2.45
N VAL A 191 0.93 -10.87 -3.79
CA VAL A 191 2.11 -10.79 -4.67
C VAL A 191 2.90 -9.50 -4.48
N ILE A 192 2.24 -8.34 -4.35
CA ILE A 192 2.93 -7.05 -4.22
C ILE A 192 3.63 -6.92 -2.86
N PRO A 193 2.97 -7.19 -1.72
CA PRO A 193 3.62 -7.36 -0.43
C PRO A 193 4.76 -8.37 -0.43
N MET A 194 4.58 -9.51 -1.08
CA MET A 194 5.62 -10.54 -1.18
C MET A 194 6.84 -10.02 -1.95
N TYR A 195 6.63 -9.31 -3.06
CA TYR A 195 7.70 -8.62 -3.78
C TYR A 195 8.42 -7.62 -2.86
N CYS A 196 7.68 -6.73 -2.20
CA CYS A 196 8.26 -5.74 -1.29
C CYS A 196 9.04 -6.40 -0.13
N CYS A 197 8.55 -7.53 0.39
CA CYS A 197 9.20 -8.33 1.42
C CYS A 197 10.61 -8.78 1.00
N PHE A 198 10.74 -9.31 -0.22
CA PHE A 198 12.02 -9.84 -0.70
C PHE A 198 12.98 -8.75 -1.17
N TYR A 199 12.48 -7.69 -1.81
CA TYR A 199 13.32 -6.73 -2.51
C TYR A 199 13.68 -5.48 -1.70
N VAL A 200 12.90 -5.08 -0.68
CA VAL A 200 13.09 -3.76 -0.05
C VAL A 200 14.46 -3.57 0.62
N ASN A 201 15.02 -4.61 1.23
CA ASN A 201 16.34 -4.51 1.88
C ASN A 201 17.47 -4.37 0.85
N ILE A 202 17.36 -5.07 -0.29
CA ILE A 202 18.30 -4.98 -1.40
C ILE A 202 18.16 -3.62 -2.08
N ASP A 203 16.93 -3.17 -2.32
CA ASP A 203 16.63 -1.88 -2.91
C ASP A 203 17.14 -0.73 -2.06
N TYR A 204 16.99 -0.83 -0.73
CA TYR A 204 17.48 0.18 0.20
C TYR A 204 19.01 0.20 0.27
N TYR A 205 19.66 -0.97 0.29
CA TYR A 205 21.11 -1.07 0.17
C TYR A 205 21.60 -0.38 -1.12
N ARG A 206 20.97 -0.68 -2.26
CA ARG A 206 21.33 -0.08 -3.55
C ARG A 206 21.09 1.43 -3.57
N PHE A 207 20.00 1.89 -2.96
CA PHE A 207 19.70 3.30 -2.82
C PHE A 207 20.76 4.05 -2.00
N ILE A 208 21.19 3.49 -0.86
CA ILE A 208 22.18 4.14 0.00
C ILE A 208 23.58 4.13 -0.62
N LYS A 209 24.05 2.97 -1.09
CA LYS A 209 25.42 2.73 -1.56
C LYS A 209 25.66 3.20 -3.00
N TYR A 210 24.71 3.00 -3.90
CA TYR A 210 24.85 3.33 -5.33
C TYR A 210 24.01 4.53 -5.77
N LYS A 211 23.28 5.19 -4.85
CA LYS A 211 22.33 6.28 -5.17
C LYS A 211 21.33 5.88 -6.25
N GLU A 212 20.97 4.60 -6.26
CA GLU A 212 20.06 4.01 -7.25
C GLU A 212 18.60 4.34 -6.88
N ASN A 213 18.04 5.38 -7.51
CA ASN A 213 16.65 5.79 -7.30
C ASN A 213 15.63 4.82 -7.94
N LEU A 214 16.00 4.15 -9.04
CA LEU A 214 15.19 3.17 -9.78
C LEU A 214 16.08 2.04 -10.29
N TRP A 215 15.50 0.88 -10.60
CA TRP A 215 16.26 -0.30 -11.02
C TRP A 215 17.00 -0.08 -12.35
N ASP A 216 18.20 -0.64 -12.48
CA ASP A 216 19.03 -0.48 -13.69
C ASP A 216 18.41 -1.06 -14.97
N TRP A 217 17.56 -2.09 -14.84
CA TRP A 217 16.85 -2.67 -15.98
C TRP A 217 15.70 -1.79 -16.47
N PHE A 218 15.35 -0.76 -15.69
CA PHE A 218 14.21 0.09 -15.97
C PHE A 218 14.50 1.01 -17.16
N PRO A 219 13.53 1.21 -18.08
CA PRO A 219 13.74 2.06 -19.25
C PRO A 219 14.23 3.46 -18.86
N LYS A 220 15.32 3.93 -19.47
CA LYS A 220 15.90 5.26 -19.20
C LYS A 220 14.94 6.42 -19.45
N ILE A 221 13.89 6.22 -20.26
CA ILE A 221 12.85 7.23 -20.48
C ILE A 221 11.98 7.47 -19.23
N LEU A 222 11.92 6.49 -18.33
CA LEU A 222 11.12 6.53 -17.11
C LEU A 222 11.95 6.81 -15.85
N THR A 223 13.28 6.91 -15.95
CA THR A 223 14.14 7.23 -14.80
C THR A 223 14.06 8.67 -14.31
N PRO A 224 13.79 9.71 -15.13
CA PRO A 224 13.60 11.07 -14.63
C PRO A 224 12.44 11.14 -13.63
N THR A 225 12.59 11.94 -12.57
CA THR A 225 11.54 12.14 -11.55
C THR A 225 10.20 12.54 -12.15
N GLN A 226 10.23 13.38 -13.20
CA GLN A 226 9.04 13.82 -13.91
C GLN A 226 8.31 12.64 -14.56
N SER A 227 9.03 11.70 -15.18
CA SER A 227 8.43 10.53 -15.81
C SER A 227 7.73 9.63 -14.80
N VAL A 228 8.34 9.39 -13.64
CA VAL A 228 7.72 8.60 -12.56
C VAL A 228 6.45 9.26 -12.04
N ALA A 229 6.49 10.58 -11.81
CA ALA A 229 5.33 11.35 -11.38
C ALA A 229 4.20 11.30 -12.43
N SER A 230 4.53 11.42 -13.72
CA SER A 230 3.57 11.30 -14.81
C SER A 230 2.91 9.93 -14.86
N VAL A 231 3.68 8.84 -14.76
CA VAL A 231 3.13 7.47 -14.72
C VAL A 231 2.19 7.29 -13.53
N PHE A 232 2.57 7.82 -12.35
CA PHE A 232 1.73 7.77 -11.16
C PHE A 232 0.43 8.56 -11.35
N LEU A 233 0.49 9.78 -11.87
CA LEU A 233 -0.71 10.58 -12.17
C LEU A 233 -1.62 9.91 -13.20
N VAL A 234 -1.06 9.38 -14.28
CA VAL A 234 -1.82 8.64 -15.30
C VAL A 234 -2.49 7.41 -14.69
N SER A 235 -1.81 6.68 -13.80
CA SER A 235 -2.42 5.53 -13.11
C SER A 235 -3.62 5.94 -12.25
N ILE A 236 -3.54 7.07 -11.54
CA ILE A 236 -4.65 7.60 -10.74
C ILE A 236 -5.81 8.04 -11.64
N ILE A 237 -5.53 8.78 -12.72
CA ILE A 237 -6.56 9.21 -13.68
C ILE A 237 -7.27 8.00 -14.29
N LEU A 238 -6.50 6.98 -14.67
CA LEU A 238 -7.04 5.72 -15.18
C LEU A 238 -7.95 5.05 -14.15
N ALA A 239 -7.52 4.96 -12.88
CA ALA A 239 -8.35 4.41 -11.83
C ALA A 239 -9.65 5.18 -11.65
N ILE A 240 -9.59 6.52 -11.57
CA ILE A 240 -10.78 7.37 -11.46
C ILE A 240 -11.72 7.15 -12.65
N ALA A 241 -11.20 7.14 -13.88
CA ALA A 241 -12.00 6.92 -15.08
C ALA A 241 -12.67 5.54 -15.07
N VAL A 242 -11.95 4.51 -14.63
CA VAL A 242 -12.50 3.16 -14.48
C VAL A 242 -13.60 3.15 -13.40
N PHE A 243 -13.34 3.69 -12.20
CA PHE A 243 -14.33 3.75 -11.10
C PHE A 243 -15.60 4.54 -11.48
N GLN A 244 -15.46 5.70 -12.12
CA GLN A 244 -16.61 6.52 -12.53
C GLN A 244 -17.55 5.82 -13.52
N ASN A 245 -17.02 4.90 -14.34
CA ASN A 245 -17.85 4.12 -15.23
C ASN A 245 -18.73 3.10 -14.48
N PHE A 246 -18.36 2.70 -13.25
CA PHE A 246 -19.08 1.68 -12.48
C PHE A 246 -20.12 2.23 -11.50
N ASP A 247 -19.85 3.35 -10.84
CA ASP A 247 -20.81 3.93 -9.87
C ASP A 247 -22.17 4.25 -10.51
N SER A 248 -22.19 4.51 -11.82
CA SER A 248 -23.39 4.80 -12.58
C SER A 248 -24.37 3.61 -12.67
N ALA A 249 -23.88 2.37 -12.60
CA ALA A 249 -24.73 1.19 -12.72
C ALA A 249 -25.60 0.98 -11.47
N ASP A 250 -25.03 1.20 -10.29
CA ASP A 250 -25.70 0.93 -9.02
C ASP A 250 -26.91 1.86 -8.78
N ASP A 251 -26.86 3.10 -9.28
CA ASP A 251 -28.00 4.03 -9.20
C ASP A 251 -29.22 3.51 -9.98
N ILE A 252 -29.04 2.98 -11.20
CA ILE A 252 -30.14 2.40 -11.97
C ILE A 252 -30.65 1.14 -11.28
N LEU A 253 -29.75 0.27 -10.80
CA LEU A 253 -30.14 -0.96 -10.14
C LEU A 253 -30.93 -0.68 -8.86
N ASN A 254 -30.56 0.36 -8.11
CA ASN A 254 -31.31 0.83 -6.95
C ASN A 254 -32.71 1.33 -7.33
N ASP A 255 -32.80 2.17 -8.36
CA ASP A 255 -34.07 2.73 -8.83
C ASP A 255 -35.04 1.68 -9.38
N VAL A 256 -34.50 0.63 -10.01
CA VAL A 256 -35.29 -0.45 -10.62
C VAL A 256 -35.61 -1.55 -9.62
N SER A 257 -34.88 -1.64 -8.50
CA SER A 257 -35.15 -2.64 -7.47
C SER A 257 -36.40 -2.30 -6.67
N GLY A 258 -37.38 -3.21 -6.66
CA GLY A 258 -38.68 -2.97 -6.07
C GLY A 258 -39.74 -3.98 -6.48
N VAL A 259 -40.96 -3.73 -6.02
CA VAL A 259 -42.15 -4.45 -6.45
C VAL A 259 -42.92 -3.60 -7.47
N TRP A 260 -43.26 -4.22 -8.58
CA TRP A 260 -43.80 -3.61 -9.78
C TRP A 260 -45.09 -4.33 -10.19
N ARG A 261 -46.08 -3.61 -10.73
CA ARG A 261 -47.35 -4.18 -11.21
C ARG A 261 -47.53 -3.88 -12.69
N GLY A 262 -47.73 -4.91 -13.50
CA GLY A 262 -48.02 -4.81 -14.92
C GLY A 262 -49.45 -4.37 -15.18
N ASP A 263 -49.72 -3.89 -16.40
CA ASP A 263 -51.05 -3.45 -16.82
C ASP A 263 -52.09 -4.59 -16.79
N ASP A 264 -51.64 -5.83 -16.91
CA ASP A 264 -52.42 -7.06 -16.78
C ASP A 264 -52.67 -7.50 -15.32
N GLY A 265 -52.13 -6.76 -14.34
CA GLY A 265 -52.20 -7.07 -12.91
C GLY A 265 -51.09 -8.01 -12.41
N THR A 266 -50.21 -8.49 -13.29
CA THR A 266 -49.08 -9.36 -12.91
C THR A 266 -48.11 -8.59 -12.01
N ILE A 267 -47.65 -9.24 -10.93
CA ILE A 267 -46.67 -8.65 -10.01
C ILE A 267 -45.27 -9.15 -10.37
N ALA A 268 -44.36 -8.21 -10.55
CA ALA A 268 -42.93 -8.45 -10.72
C ALA A 268 -42.17 -7.92 -9.48
N SER A 269 -41.24 -8.71 -8.97
CA SER A 269 -40.36 -8.36 -7.85
C SER A 269 -38.93 -8.42 -8.34
N ILE A 270 -38.25 -7.27 -8.37
CA ILE A 270 -36.92 -7.11 -8.97
C ILE A 270 -35.95 -6.75 -7.85
N ASP A 271 -35.07 -7.68 -7.47
CA ASP A 271 -34.05 -7.50 -6.43
C ASP A 271 -32.66 -7.58 -7.08
N LEU A 272 -32.16 -6.46 -7.59
CA LEU A 272 -30.87 -6.43 -8.28
C LEU A 272 -29.71 -6.07 -7.35
N ILE A 273 -30.00 -5.56 -6.15
CA ILE A 273 -29.00 -5.14 -5.16
C ILE A 273 -28.53 -6.34 -4.33
N SER A 274 -29.48 -7.05 -3.71
CA SER A 274 -29.17 -8.05 -2.68
C SER A 274 -29.02 -9.44 -3.29
N LYS A 275 -30.04 -9.88 -4.03
CA LYS A 275 -30.12 -11.27 -4.52
C LYS A 275 -29.78 -11.42 -5.99
N LYS A 276 -29.80 -10.32 -6.75
CA LYS A 276 -29.66 -10.32 -8.21
C LYS A 276 -30.69 -11.23 -8.88
N THR A 277 -31.97 -11.10 -8.50
CA THR A 277 -33.07 -11.93 -8.98
C THR A 277 -34.25 -11.11 -9.50
N ILE A 278 -34.95 -11.66 -10.48
CA ILE A 278 -36.25 -11.16 -10.96
C ILE A 278 -37.29 -12.27 -10.74
N SER A 279 -38.38 -11.94 -10.05
CA SER A 279 -39.52 -12.82 -9.86
C SER A 279 -40.75 -12.26 -10.55
N ILE A 280 -41.35 -13.01 -11.47
CA ILE A 280 -42.61 -12.64 -12.15
C ILE A 280 -43.62 -13.75 -11.86
N GLY A 281 -44.69 -13.43 -11.14
CA GLY A 281 -45.61 -14.45 -10.62
C GLY A 281 -44.90 -15.46 -9.73
N ASN A 282 -44.93 -16.75 -10.09
CA ASN A 282 -44.31 -17.84 -9.32
C ASN A 282 -42.89 -18.21 -9.80
N SER A 283 -42.40 -17.57 -10.86
CA SER A 283 -41.10 -17.89 -11.45
C SER A 283 -40.05 -16.90 -10.96
N THR A 284 -38.90 -17.39 -10.48
CA THR A 284 -37.75 -16.56 -10.09
C THR A 284 -36.53 -16.94 -10.91
N VAL A 285 -35.85 -15.95 -11.47
CA VAL A 285 -34.62 -16.11 -12.25
C VAL A 285 -33.49 -15.30 -11.65
N TYR A 286 -32.28 -15.84 -11.68
CA TYR A 286 -31.06 -15.13 -11.28
C TYR A 286 -30.51 -14.38 -12.48
N CYS A 287 -30.15 -13.12 -12.29
CA CYS A 287 -29.72 -12.22 -13.35
C CYS A 287 -28.37 -11.59 -13.02
N SER A 288 -27.55 -11.37 -14.04
CA SER A 288 -26.31 -10.59 -13.98
C SER A 288 -26.44 -9.39 -14.89
N LEU A 289 -26.08 -8.19 -14.41
CA LEU A 289 -26.04 -6.99 -15.24
C LEU A 289 -25.00 -7.17 -16.34
N LYS A 290 -25.43 -7.00 -17.60
CA LYS A 290 -24.57 -7.06 -18.78
C LYS A 290 -24.20 -5.67 -19.26
N ASN A 291 -25.16 -4.75 -19.28
CA ASN A 291 -24.92 -3.36 -19.68
C ASN A 291 -25.92 -2.45 -18.97
N SER A 292 -25.54 -1.22 -18.68
CA SER A 292 -26.42 -0.18 -18.17
C SER A 292 -26.05 1.15 -18.80
N ASP A 293 -27.06 1.86 -19.28
CA ASP A 293 -26.93 3.23 -19.75
C ASP A 293 -27.78 4.13 -18.85
N THR A 294 -27.10 4.89 -17.99
CA THR A 294 -27.73 5.84 -17.07
C THR A 294 -28.42 6.98 -17.79
N VAL A 295 -27.91 7.38 -18.96
CA VAL A 295 -28.46 8.51 -19.72
C VAL A 295 -29.81 8.12 -20.31
N SER A 296 -29.93 6.91 -20.84
CA SER A 296 -31.21 6.40 -21.36
C SER A 296 -32.07 5.72 -20.29
N GLY A 297 -31.52 5.43 -19.10
CA GLY A 297 -32.19 4.71 -18.03
C GLY A 297 -32.45 3.24 -18.39
N VAL A 298 -31.61 2.64 -19.23
CA VAL A 298 -31.77 1.27 -19.72
C VAL A 298 -30.74 0.34 -19.06
N ALA A 299 -31.20 -0.76 -18.49
CA ALA A 299 -30.36 -1.83 -17.96
C ALA A 299 -30.65 -3.14 -18.71
N VAL A 300 -29.60 -3.75 -19.26
CA VAL A 300 -29.63 -5.06 -19.93
C VAL A 300 -29.06 -6.10 -18.98
N LEU A 301 -29.90 -7.07 -18.62
CA LEU A 301 -29.59 -8.17 -17.72
C LEU A 301 -29.51 -9.47 -18.50
N VAL A 302 -28.60 -10.35 -18.08
CA VAL A 302 -28.55 -11.75 -18.54
C VAL A 302 -29.08 -12.61 -17.41
N CYS A 303 -30.21 -13.24 -17.62
CA CYS A 303 -30.87 -14.09 -16.64
C CYS A 303 -30.68 -15.57 -17.01
N ASN A 304 -30.31 -16.38 -16.02
CA ASN A 304 -29.98 -17.79 -16.20
C ASN A 304 -31.08 -18.66 -15.60
N HIS A 305 -31.76 -19.45 -16.44
CA HIS A 305 -32.92 -20.27 -16.06
C HIS A 305 -32.49 -21.73 -15.77
N GLY A 306 -31.49 -21.89 -14.90
CA GLY A 306 -30.95 -23.20 -14.51
C GLY A 306 -29.83 -23.72 -15.44
N LYS A 307 -29.23 -24.85 -15.07
CA LYS A 307 -27.94 -25.32 -15.64
C LYS A 307 -27.93 -25.61 -17.15
N ASN A 308 -29.08 -25.80 -17.78
CA ASN A 308 -29.19 -26.24 -19.19
C ASN A 308 -30.09 -25.35 -20.06
N SER A 309 -30.58 -24.22 -19.56
CA SER A 309 -31.39 -23.30 -20.37
C SER A 309 -30.52 -22.31 -21.13
N GLU A 310 -30.97 -21.87 -22.30
CA GLU A 310 -30.41 -20.68 -22.94
C GLU A 310 -30.55 -19.47 -22.02
N ASN A 311 -29.53 -18.61 -22.04
CA ASN A 311 -29.55 -17.36 -21.29
C ASN A 311 -30.64 -16.45 -21.84
N ILE A 312 -31.45 -15.88 -20.95
CA ILE A 312 -32.51 -14.93 -21.30
C ILE A 312 -31.95 -13.52 -21.16
N LEU A 313 -32.05 -12.70 -22.18
CA LEU A 313 -31.76 -11.28 -22.11
C LEU A 313 -33.02 -10.54 -21.61
N VAL A 314 -32.88 -9.80 -20.52
CA VAL A 314 -33.95 -8.97 -19.97
C VAL A 314 -33.51 -7.52 -20.04
N THR A 315 -34.19 -6.72 -20.85
CA THR A 315 -33.95 -5.27 -20.97
C THR A 315 -34.98 -4.54 -20.12
N ILE A 316 -34.52 -3.74 -19.18
CA ILE A 316 -35.35 -2.89 -18.33
C ILE A 316 -35.09 -1.43 -18.68
N SER A 317 -36.12 -0.71 -19.09
CA SER A 317 -36.03 0.69 -19.50
C SER A 317 -36.86 1.57 -18.57
N LYS A 318 -36.23 2.52 -17.88
CA LYS A 318 -36.89 3.51 -17.03
C LYS A 318 -37.55 4.59 -17.90
N ARG A 319 -38.85 4.82 -17.72
CA ARG A 319 -39.61 5.87 -18.42
C ARG A 319 -40.17 6.88 -17.45
N GLN A 320 -39.85 8.16 -17.66
CA GLN A 320 -40.41 9.25 -16.86
C GLN A 320 -41.89 9.48 -17.22
N VAL A 321 -42.73 9.60 -16.20
CA VAL A 321 -44.15 9.96 -16.31
C VAL A 321 -44.46 11.12 -15.35
N LYS A 322 -45.57 11.83 -15.57
CA LYS A 322 -45.91 13.02 -14.77
C LYS A 322 -45.97 12.78 -13.26
N SER A 323 -46.25 11.55 -12.83
CA SER A 323 -46.42 11.15 -11.42
C SER A 323 -45.26 10.34 -10.86
N GLY A 324 -44.13 10.23 -11.57
CA GLY A 324 -42.97 9.41 -11.17
C GLY A 324 -42.30 8.76 -12.36
N PHE A 325 -41.94 7.48 -12.24
CA PHE A 325 -41.43 6.71 -13.38
C PHE A 325 -42.06 5.31 -13.43
N THR A 326 -42.16 4.77 -14.63
CA THR A 326 -42.50 3.37 -14.89
C THR A 326 -41.25 2.65 -15.39
N ILE A 327 -41.30 1.32 -15.37
CA ILE A 327 -40.30 0.50 -16.06
C ILE A 327 -40.97 -0.27 -17.19
N ALA A 328 -40.31 -0.35 -18.32
CA ALA A 328 -40.66 -1.27 -19.40
C ALA A 328 -39.70 -2.45 -19.36
N ILE A 329 -40.22 -3.67 -19.34
CA ILE A 329 -39.42 -4.89 -19.35
C ILE A 329 -39.65 -5.59 -20.69
N SER A 330 -38.56 -5.91 -21.39
CA SER A 330 -38.55 -6.72 -22.61
C SER A 330 -37.69 -7.96 -22.38
N ILE A 331 -38.14 -9.10 -22.88
CA ILE A 331 -37.46 -10.40 -22.75
C ILE A 331 -37.04 -10.84 -24.15
N ASN A 332 -35.74 -11.05 -24.40
CA ASN A 332 -35.18 -11.45 -25.70
C ASN A 332 -35.70 -10.58 -26.87
N ASP A 333 -35.82 -9.27 -26.66
CA ASP A 333 -36.38 -8.29 -27.61
C ASP A 333 -37.83 -8.58 -28.05
N SER A 334 -38.53 -9.48 -27.36
CA SER A 334 -39.99 -9.60 -27.48
C SER A 334 -40.67 -8.39 -26.84
N GLY A 335 -41.90 -8.09 -27.30
CA GLY A 335 -42.60 -6.85 -26.99
C GLY A 335 -42.50 -6.38 -25.53
N GLU A 336 -42.47 -5.07 -25.34
CA GLU A 336 -42.32 -4.46 -24.02
C GLU A 336 -43.61 -4.55 -23.21
N VAL A 337 -43.49 -4.98 -21.95
CA VAL A 337 -44.57 -4.90 -20.96
C VAL A 337 -44.25 -3.76 -20.00
N GLN A 338 -45.20 -2.84 -19.80
CA GLN A 338 -45.05 -1.73 -18.86
C GLN A 338 -45.45 -2.14 -17.45
N TYR A 339 -44.67 -1.69 -16.47
CA TYR A 339 -44.95 -1.90 -15.06
C TYR A 339 -44.90 -0.58 -14.29
N SER A 340 -45.85 -0.42 -13.39
CA SER A 340 -45.94 0.70 -12.45
C SER A 340 -45.35 0.32 -11.09
N TYR A 341 -44.62 1.25 -10.47
CA TYR A 341 -44.02 1.05 -9.16
C TYR A 341 -45.10 0.86 -8.09
N VAL A 342 -44.92 -0.14 -7.21
CA VAL A 342 -45.83 -0.41 -6.09
C VAL A 342 -45.19 -0.02 -4.77
N ARG A 343 -44.00 -0.57 -4.47
CA ARG A 343 -43.28 -0.36 -3.20
C ARG A 343 -41.82 -0.84 -3.28
N PRO A 344 -40.94 -0.40 -2.35
CA PRO A 344 -39.61 -1.00 -2.22
C PRO A 344 -39.71 -2.46 -1.77
N LEU A 345 -38.63 -3.21 -1.99
CA LEU A 345 -38.50 -4.62 -1.60
C LEU A 345 -38.48 -4.85 -0.10
#